data_AF-A0AAU7WWX5-F1
#
_entry.id   AF-A0AAU7WWX5-F1
#
_cell.length_a   1.000
_cell.length_b   1.000
_cell.length_c   1.000
_cell.angle_alpha   90.00
_cell.angle_beta   90.00
_cell.angle_gamma   90.00
#
_symmetry.space_group_name_H-M   'P 1'
#
loop_
_entity.id
_entity.type
_entity.pdbx_description
1 polymer ?
#
loop_
_entity_poly.entity_id
_entity_poly.type
_entity_poly.pdbx_seq_one_letter_code
_entity_poly.pdbx_strand_id
1 'polypeptide(L)'
;MNRRLSTAALLLMLLTGCKQTYLTLHFQEEVGNPQQARIVPYFAEAITQMAAGIGIEPDAIGLEMDRMDDKTLHISLDSSVPEPQRQRLQALFSEIVEARAAATFEAVLEIAPQTGRYTTPEYRKRAMALPRRFSLALEPVKYADVLFHYSMEELISGKLAATGTPNEAFCQYQATLQAPGMPFSQMGSKAGSGTGDYNVYLEWKDSKREPAQYLFGNITFANPTLNQMLFDNRIQLSAIKTSWGTRADRRADRVGFSVGSLGLQYHEDGEISPLQHIGFMGRCEGMAMALGRPFTFYIGRSMDRLISVELAPPSA
;
A
#
# COMPACT_ATOMS: atom_id res chain seq x y z
N MET A 1 -37.71 -61.68 -2.76
CA MET A 1 -37.49 -60.35 -3.37
C MET A 1 -37.95 -59.31 -2.34
N ASN A 2 -37.23 -58.34 -1.80
CA ASN A 2 -35.96 -57.68 -2.07
C ASN A 2 -35.38 -57.21 -0.72
N ARG A 3 -34.54 -58.00 -0.04
CA ARG A 3 -33.88 -57.59 1.21
C ARG A 3 -32.35 -57.45 1.11
N ARG A 4 -31.80 -57.67 -0.09
CA ARG A 4 -30.36 -57.56 -0.38
C ARG A 4 -29.96 -56.29 -1.15
N LEU A 5 -30.92 -55.46 -1.55
CA LEU A 5 -30.66 -54.19 -2.25
C LEU A 5 -30.48 -53.00 -1.31
N SER A 6 -30.88 -53.11 -0.04
CA SER A 6 -30.82 -52.00 0.92
C SER A 6 -29.47 -51.85 1.64
N THR A 7 -28.61 -52.87 1.60
CA THR A 7 -27.28 -52.82 2.22
C THR A 7 -26.19 -52.23 1.31
N ALA A 8 -26.42 -52.18 -0.01
CA ALA A 8 -25.48 -51.55 -0.94
C ALA A 8 -25.62 -50.01 -0.97
N ALA A 9 -26.82 -49.48 -0.71
CA ALA A 9 -27.09 -48.04 -0.73
C ALA A 9 -26.53 -47.29 0.49
N LEU A 10 -26.35 -47.96 1.64
CA LEU A 10 -25.80 -47.35 2.86
C LEU A 10 -24.27 -47.21 2.84
N LEU A 11 -23.57 -48.09 2.11
CA LEU A 11 -22.11 -48.03 1.95
C LEU A 11 -21.67 -47.00 0.89
N LEU A 12 -22.55 -46.60 -0.02
CA LEU A 12 -22.29 -45.55 -1.01
C LEU A 12 -22.50 -44.12 -0.46
N MET A 13 -23.16 -43.95 0.69
CA MET A 13 -23.31 -42.65 1.35
C MET A 13 -22.21 -42.29 2.35
N LEU A 14 -21.25 -43.19 2.60
CA LEU A 14 -20.06 -42.92 3.43
C LEU A 14 -18.83 -42.48 2.60
N LEU A 15 -19.01 -42.22 1.31
CA LEU A 15 -17.99 -41.71 0.40
C LEU A 15 -18.06 -40.19 0.19
N THR A 16 -18.79 -39.46 1.03
CA THR A 16 -18.52 -38.02 1.16
C THR A 16 -17.21 -37.90 1.93
N GLY A 17 -16.11 -37.66 1.21
CA GLY A 17 -14.78 -37.50 1.79
C GLY A 17 -14.84 -36.55 2.98
N CYS A 18 -14.38 -37.01 4.14
CA CYS A 18 -14.25 -36.15 5.31
C CYS A 18 -13.19 -35.11 5.00
N LYS A 19 -13.62 -33.87 4.70
CA LYS A 19 -12.72 -32.74 4.64
C LYS A 19 -12.14 -32.54 6.04
N GLN A 20 -10.82 -32.55 6.14
CA GLN A 20 -10.11 -32.26 7.37
C GLN A 20 -9.48 -30.89 7.27
N THR A 21 -9.53 -30.11 8.35
CA THR A 21 -8.80 -28.85 8.44
C THR A 21 -7.32 -29.13 8.18
N TYR A 22 -6.75 -28.37 7.26
CA TYR A 22 -5.38 -28.52 6.78
C TYR A 22 -4.55 -27.29 7.10
N LEU A 23 -5.08 -26.08 6.85
CA LEU A 23 -4.41 -24.82 7.15
C LEU A 23 -5.30 -23.89 7.96
N THR A 24 -4.67 -23.07 8.80
CA THR A 24 -5.27 -21.88 9.40
C THR A 24 -4.51 -20.65 8.89
N LEU A 25 -5.25 -19.69 8.36
CA LEU A 25 -4.75 -18.44 7.80
C LEU A 25 -5.13 -17.28 8.70
N HIS A 26 -4.14 -16.50 9.15
CA HIS A 26 -4.38 -15.30 9.96
C HIS A 26 -4.10 -14.05 9.14
N PHE A 27 -5.01 -13.08 9.19
CA PHE A 27 -4.92 -11.83 8.44
C PHE A 27 -4.76 -10.61 9.36
N GLN A 28 -4.20 -9.53 8.82
CA GLN A 28 -4.09 -8.26 9.55
C GLN A 28 -5.45 -7.56 9.73
N GLU A 29 -6.38 -7.78 8.80
CA GLU A 29 -7.71 -7.16 8.71
C GLU A 29 -8.80 -8.23 8.75
N GLU A 30 -10.03 -7.78 8.98
CA GLU A 30 -11.23 -8.63 9.00
C GLU A 30 -11.45 -9.33 7.64
N VAL A 31 -11.77 -10.62 7.69
CA VAL A 31 -12.04 -11.48 6.53
C VAL A 31 -13.51 -11.87 6.40
N GLY A 32 -14.34 -11.48 7.37
CA GLY A 32 -15.77 -11.81 7.39
C GLY A 32 -16.47 -11.34 8.64
N ASN A 33 -17.71 -11.81 8.83
CA ASN A 33 -18.51 -11.59 10.03
C ASN A 33 -18.67 -12.90 10.83
N PRO A 34 -17.97 -13.07 11.97
CA PRO A 34 -17.99 -14.32 12.74
C PRO A 34 -19.38 -14.67 13.26
N GLN A 35 -20.22 -13.68 13.58
CA GLN A 35 -21.59 -13.89 14.08
C GLN A 35 -22.49 -14.56 13.02
N GLN A 36 -22.20 -14.34 11.74
CA GLN A 36 -22.93 -14.90 10.61
C GLN A 36 -22.19 -16.07 9.94
N ALA A 37 -21.00 -16.43 10.45
CA ALA A 37 -20.08 -17.35 9.79
C ALA A 37 -19.86 -17.02 8.30
N ARG A 38 -19.91 -15.73 7.94
CA ARG A 38 -19.89 -15.28 6.54
C ARG A 38 -18.53 -14.70 6.18
N ILE A 39 -17.83 -15.37 5.27
CA ILE A 39 -16.58 -14.90 4.67
C ILE A 39 -16.90 -13.81 3.65
N VAL A 40 -16.08 -12.76 3.58
CA VAL A 40 -16.15 -11.78 2.48
C VAL A 40 -15.86 -12.49 1.15
N PRO A 41 -16.71 -12.34 0.11
CA PRO A 41 -16.59 -13.11 -1.14
C PRO A 41 -15.20 -13.08 -1.77
N TYR A 42 -14.51 -11.93 -1.71
CA TYR A 42 -13.15 -11.77 -2.20
C TYR A 42 -12.18 -12.86 -1.70
N PHE A 43 -12.14 -13.14 -0.38
CA PHE A 43 -11.20 -14.12 0.17
C PHE A 43 -11.56 -15.54 -0.24
N ALA A 44 -12.85 -15.86 -0.26
CA ALA A 44 -13.33 -17.17 -0.69
C ALA A 44 -12.97 -17.43 -2.17
N GLU A 45 -13.23 -16.45 -3.04
CA GLU A 45 -12.90 -16.52 -4.47
C GLU A 45 -11.40 -16.61 -4.70
N ALA A 46 -10.60 -15.74 -4.05
CA ALA A 46 -9.15 -15.72 -4.21
C ALA A 46 -8.50 -17.04 -3.77
N ILE A 47 -8.87 -17.57 -2.60
CA ILE A 47 -8.32 -18.84 -2.10
C ILE A 47 -8.73 -20.01 -3.03
N THR A 48 -9.98 -20.04 -3.47
CA THR A 48 -10.46 -21.09 -4.39
C THR A 48 -9.73 -21.03 -5.73
N GLN A 49 -9.49 -19.83 -6.25
CA GLN A 49 -8.72 -19.64 -7.50
C GLN A 49 -7.25 -20.05 -7.34
N MET A 50 -6.61 -19.72 -6.21
CA MET A 50 -5.22 -20.15 -5.95
C MET A 50 -5.12 -21.67 -5.87
N ALA A 51 -6.07 -22.34 -5.21
CA ALA A 51 -6.15 -23.80 -5.15
C ALA A 51 -6.40 -24.43 -6.53
N ALA A 52 -7.34 -23.88 -7.31
CA ALA A 52 -7.60 -24.33 -8.68
C ALA A 52 -6.37 -24.17 -9.60
N GLY A 53 -5.59 -23.10 -9.41
CA GLY A 53 -4.35 -22.85 -10.16
C GLY A 53 -3.26 -23.92 -9.98
N ILE A 54 -3.35 -24.74 -8.93
CA ILE A 54 -2.47 -25.89 -8.70
C ILE A 54 -3.17 -27.24 -8.87
N GLY A 55 -4.38 -27.23 -9.45
CA GLY A 55 -5.16 -28.42 -9.79
C GLY A 55 -5.97 -29.02 -8.65
N ILE A 56 -6.28 -28.26 -7.60
CA ILE A 56 -7.25 -28.68 -6.57
C ILE A 56 -8.64 -28.26 -7.03
N GLU A 57 -9.56 -29.21 -7.17
CA GLU A 57 -10.94 -28.92 -7.58
C GLU A 57 -11.66 -28.06 -6.54
N PRO A 58 -12.53 -27.10 -6.97
CA PRO A 58 -13.23 -26.20 -6.05
C PRO A 58 -14.09 -26.89 -4.99
N ASP A 59 -14.61 -28.08 -5.28
CA ASP A 59 -15.40 -28.88 -4.33
C ASP A 59 -14.53 -29.71 -3.38
N ALA A 60 -13.24 -29.90 -3.68
CA ALA A 60 -12.27 -30.57 -2.81
C ALA A 60 -11.70 -29.67 -1.71
N ILE A 61 -11.92 -28.35 -1.80
CA ILE A 61 -11.54 -27.37 -0.78
C ILE A 61 -12.77 -26.92 0.01
N GLY A 62 -12.61 -26.69 1.31
CA GLY A 62 -13.61 -26.08 2.18
C GLY A 62 -13.00 -24.87 2.87
N LEU A 63 -13.78 -23.79 2.99
CA LEU A 63 -13.36 -22.56 3.66
C LEU A 63 -14.36 -22.25 4.76
N GLU A 64 -13.85 -22.14 5.96
CA GLU A 64 -14.62 -21.76 7.14
C GLU A 64 -13.93 -20.60 7.84
N MET A 65 -14.71 -19.68 8.37
CA MET A 65 -14.18 -18.62 9.23
C MET A 65 -14.16 -19.10 10.67
N ASP A 66 -13.17 -18.65 11.43
CA ASP A 66 -13.19 -18.85 12.88
C ASP A 66 -14.40 -18.12 13.49
N ARG A 67 -15.11 -18.76 14.43
CA ARG A 67 -16.33 -18.19 15.03
C ARG A 67 -16.05 -17.14 16.10
N MET A 68 -14.81 -17.05 16.56
CA MET A 68 -14.34 -16.19 17.64
C MET A 68 -13.38 -15.12 17.15
N ASP A 69 -12.80 -15.28 15.95
CA ASP A 69 -11.85 -14.35 15.35
C ASP A 69 -12.22 -13.98 13.91
N ASP A 70 -12.55 -12.71 13.70
CA ASP A 70 -12.94 -12.17 12.39
C ASP A 70 -11.78 -12.03 11.40
N LYS A 71 -10.55 -12.40 11.78
CA LYS A 71 -9.34 -12.36 10.94
C LYS A 71 -8.76 -13.72 10.60
N THR A 72 -9.47 -14.79 10.97
CA THR A 72 -8.95 -16.16 10.82
C THR A 72 -9.84 -16.99 9.90
N LEU A 73 -9.22 -17.64 8.91
CA LEU A 73 -9.86 -18.62 8.02
C LEU A 73 -9.21 -19.99 8.17
N HIS A 74 -10.04 -21.02 8.23
CA HIS A 74 -9.63 -22.41 8.16
C HIS A 74 -9.87 -22.95 6.75
N ILE A 75 -8.85 -23.60 6.21
CA ILE A 75 -8.92 -24.34 4.96
C ILE A 75 -9.01 -25.81 5.29
N SER A 76 -10.07 -26.47 4.85
CA SER A 76 -10.19 -27.92 4.87
C SER A 76 -10.01 -28.51 3.47
N LEU A 77 -9.40 -29.69 3.39
CA LEU A 77 -9.18 -30.40 2.13
C LEU A 77 -9.78 -31.79 2.20
N ASP A 78 -10.37 -32.22 1.09
CA ASP A 78 -10.80 -33.60 0.91
C ASP A 78 -9.59 -34.55 0.95
N SER A 79 -9.79 -35.73 1.53
CA SER A 79 -8.79 -36.81 1.57
C SER A 79 -8.20 -37.19 0.20
N SER A 80 -8.94 -36.96 -0.89
CA SER A 80 -8.52 -37.23 -2.27
C SER A 80 -7.45 -36.27 -2.80
N VAL A 81 -7.27 -35.10 -2.17
CA VAL A 81 -6.23 -34.13 -2.58
C VAL A 81 -4.84 -34.71 -2.30
N PRO A 82 -4.00 -34.96 -3.32
CA PRO A 82 -2.67 -35.53 -3.15
C PRO A 82 -1.71 -34.64 -2.36
N GLU A 83 -0.82 -35.26 -1.60
CA GLU A 83 0.19 -34.57 -0.77
C GLU A 83 0.99 -33.49 -1.52
N PRO A 84 1.45 -33.70 -2.78
CA PRO A 84 2.15 -32.64 -3.51
C PRO A 84 1.30 -31.38 -3.74
N GLN A 85 -0.02 -31.51 -3.92
CA GLN A 85 -0.93 -30.36 -4.06
C GLN A 85 -1.14 -29.66 -2.72
N ARG A 86 -1.27 -30.42 -1.62
CA ARG A 86 -1.36 -29.88 -0.26
C ARG A 86 -0.15 -29.01 0.08
N GLN A 87 1.05 -29.56 -0.11
CA GLN A 87 2.31 -28.84 0.12
C GLN A 87 2.43 -27.60 -0.76
N ARG A 88 1.99 -27.68 -2.02
CA ARG A 88 2.02 -26.52 -2.92
C ARG A 88 1.03 -25.43 -2.49
N LEU A 89 -0.14 -25.81 -1.98
CA LEU A 89 -1.10 -24.86 -1.41
C LEU A 89 -0.52 -24.13 -0.20
N GLN A 90 0.11 -24.87 0.72
CA GLN A 90 0.80 -24.28 1.87
C GLN A 90 1.92 -23.32 1.41
N ALA A 91 2.72 -23.73 0.42
CA ALA A 91 3.80 -22.92 -0.11
C ALA A 91 3.28 -21.59 -0.70
N LEU A 92 2.18 -21.61 -1.47
CA LEU A 92 1.58 -20.39 -2.03
C LEU A 92 1.23 -19.36 -0.95
N PHE A 93 0.66 -19.79 0.17
CA PHE A 93 0.34 -18.88 1.28
C PHE A 93 1.59 -18.44 2.05
N SER A 94 2.54 -19.34 2.23
CA SER A 94 3.82 -19.03 2.90
C SER A 94 4.62 -17.98 2.12
N GLU A 95 4.65 -18.09 0.78
CA GLU A 95 5.27 -17.09 -0.11
C GLU A 95 4.65 -15.69 0.04
N ILE A 96 3.34 -15.59 0.33
CA ILE A 96 2.71 -14.29 0.62
C ILE A 96 3.26 -13.70 1.92
N VAL A 97 3.37 -14.51 2.97
CA VAL A 97 3.90 -14.08 4.28
C VAL A 97 5.36 -13.66 4.15
N GLU A 98 6.17 -14.43 3.43
CA GLU A 98 7.58 -14.12 3.17
C GLU A 98 7.74 -12.83 2.36
N ALA A 99 6.95 -12.66 1.28
CA ALA A 99 6.98 -11.46 0.47
C ALA A 99 6.59 -10.21 1.27
N ARG A 100 5.64 -10.34 2.21
CA ARG A 100 5.27 -9.27 3.14
C ARG A 100 6.40 -8.93 4.11
N ALA A 101 7.04 -9.93 4.71
CA ALA A 101 8.15 -9.73 5.64
C ALA A 101 9.37 -9.08 4.96
N ALA A 102 9.60 -9.37 3.68
CA ALA A 102 10.64 -8.75 2.87
C ALA A 102 10.27 -7.34 2.34
N ALA A 103 9.00 -6.94 2.44
CA ALA A 103 8.54 -5.66 1.92
C ALA A 103 9.04 -4.51 2.80
N THR A 104 9.83 -3.62 2.21
CA THR A 104 10.32 -2.41 2.88
C THR A 104 10.06 -1.18 2.02
N PHE A 105 9.86 -0.05 2.68
CA PHE A 105 9.84 1.28 2.08
C PHE A 105 11.11 2.08 2.41
N GLU A 106 12.13 1.43 2.98
CA GLU A 106 13.43 2.05 3.19
C GLU A 106 13.96 2.65 1.89
N ALA A 107 14.54 3.84 1.99
CA ALA A 107 15.14 4.53 0.88
C ALA A 107 16.42 5.24 1.28
N VAL A 108 17.25 5.54 0.30
CA VAL A 108 18.41 6.41 0.44
C VAL A 108 18.16 7.65 -0.40
N LEU A 109 18.32 8.82 0.22
CA LEU A 109 18.35 10.11 -0.46
C LEU A 109 19.80 10.55 -0.65
N GLU A 110 20.24 10.64 -1.89
CA GLU A 110 21.54 11.15 -2.28
C GLU A 110 21.41 12.58 -2.81
N ILE A 111 22.02 13.54 -2.12
CA ILE A 111 21.88 14.95 -2.46
C ILE A 111 23.03 15.45 -3.34
N ALA A 112 22.72 16.39 -4.22
CA ALA A 112 23.68 17.08 -5.07
C ALA A 112 23.79 18.58 -4.75
N PRO A 113 24.41 18.97 -3.61
CA PRO A 113 24.61 20.37 -3.22
C PRO A 113 25.13 21.31 -4.30
N GLN A 114 25.92 20.82 -5.25
CA GLN A 114 26.44 21.61 -6.37
C GLN A 114 25.36 22.14 -7.32
N THR A 115 24.19 21.50 -7.38
CA THR A 115 23.10 21.92 -8.26
C THR A 115 22.23 23.00 -7.63
N GLY A 116 22.50 23.34 -6.36
CA GLY A 116 21.59 24.18 -5.59
C GLY A 116 21.60 25.64 -6.02
N ARG A 117 20.43 26.26 -5.90
CA ARG A 117 20.25 27.71 -6.02
C ARG A 117 20.24 28.28 -4.61
N TYR A 118 21.36 28.86 -4.22
CA TYR A 118 21.57 29.42 -2.89
C TYR A 118 21.51 30.93 -2.92
N THR A 119 20.85 31.53 -1.94
CA THR A 119 20.73 32.98 -1.86
C THR A 119 22.00 33.67 -1.36
N THR A 120 22.87 32.97 -0.64
CA THR A 120 24.15 33.51 -0.15
C THR A 120 25.30 32.49 -0.23
N PRO A 121 26.57 32.95 -0.23
CA PRO A 121 27.74 32.05 -0.15
C PRO A 121 27.76 31.16 1.10
N GLU A 122 27.24 31.64 2.23
CA GLU A 122 27.18 30.89 3.49
C GLU A 122 26.25 29.68 3.39
N TYR A 123 25.07 29.86 2.78
CA TYR A 123 24.17 28.73 2.50
C TYR A 123 24.84 27.71 1.59
N ARG A 124 25.54 28.17 0.55
CA ARG A 124 26.30 27.27 -0.34
C ARG A 124 27.35 26.49 0.45
N LYS A 125 28.14 27.16 1.30
CA LYS A 125 29.16 26.50 2.15
C LYS A 125 28.53 25.44 3.05
N ARG A 126 27.41 25.75 3.70
CA ARG A 126 26.68 24.81 4.56
C ARG A 126 26.10 23.65 3.77
N ALA A 127 25.47 23.90 2.63
CA ALA A 127 24.93 22.85 1.77
C ALA A 127 26.03 21.87 1.31
N MET A 128 27.21 22.40 0.99
CA MET A 128 28.37 21.57 0.63
C MET A 128 28.90 20.71 1.78
N ALA A 129 28.67 21.12 3.03
CA ALA A 129 29.06 20.42 4.24
C ALA A 129 28.02 19.40 4.73
N LEU A 130 26.83 19.36 4.14
CA LEU A 130 25.82 18.35 4.48
C LEU A 130 26.31 16.94 4.11
N PRO A 131 25.88 15.90 4.88
CA PRO A 131 26.01 14.52 4.45
C PRO A 131 25.43 14.34 3.04
N ARG A 132 26.13 13.59 2.19
CA ARG A 132 25.67 13.36 0.82
C ARG A 132 24.56 12.33 0.72
N ARG A 133 24.43 11.48 1.73
CA ARG A 133 23.47 10.37 1.76
C ARG A 133 22.69 10.44 3.08
N PHE A 134 21.37 10.33 2.99
CA PHE A 134 20.46 10.21 4.13
C PHE A 134 19.69 8.91 4.02
N SER A 135 19.74 8.09 5.06
CA SER A 135 18.85 6.94 5.18
C SER A 135 17.46 7.42 5.57
N LEU A 136 16.45 6.99 4.83
CA LEU A 136 15.05 7.31 5.04
C LEU A 136 14.33 6.03 5.42
N ALA A 137 13.82 5.97 6.65
CA ALA A 137 12.88 4.94 7.05
C ALA A 137 11.46 5.49 6.80
N LEU A 138 10.71 4.79 5.97
CA LEU A 138 9.33 5.16 5.63
C LEU A 138 8.37 4.13 6.22
N GLU A 139 7.44 4.61 7.02
CA GLU A 139 6.39 3.78 7.60
C GLU A 139 5.05 4.08 6.89
N PRO A 140 4.53 3.17 6.06
CA PRO A 140 3.29 3.39 5.33
C PRO A 140 2.10 3.70 6.24
N VAL A 141 1.35 4.74 5.90
CA VAL A 141 0.08 5.10 6.53
C VAL A 141 -1.05 4.45 5.75
N LYS A 142 -2.07 3.97 6.46
CA LYS A 142 -3.20 3.21 5.88
C LYS A 142 -4.17 4.04 5.04
N TYR A 143 -4.16 5.36 5.20
CA TYR A 143 -5.18 6.24 4.63
C TYR A 143 -4.66 6.99 3.41
N ALA A 144 -5.52 7.09 2.40
CA ALA A 144 -5.33 8.00 1.30
C ALA A 144 -5.77 9.41 1.70
N ASP A 145 -5.11 10.41 1.12
CA ASP A 145 -5.56 11.79 1.06
C ASP A 145 -5.79 12.18 -0.40
N VAL A 146 -6.62 13.19 -0.60
CA VAL A 146 -6.84 13.81 -1.91
C VAL A 146 -6.02 15.08 -1.97
N LEU A 147 -5.04 15.11 -2.87
CA LEU A 147 -4.18 16.27 -3.08
C LEU A 147 -4.63 17.03 -4.33
N PHE A 148 -4.63 18.35 -4.24
CA PHE A 148 -4.78 19.24 -5.38
C PHE A 148 -3.46 19.94 -5.67
N HIS A 149 -3.06 19.96 -6.93
CA HIS A 149 -1.99 20.85 -7.39
C HIS A 149 -2.61 22.15 -7.89
N TYR A 150 -2.34 23.25 -7.20
CA TYR A 150 -2.82 24.57 -7.57
C TYR A 150 -1.76 25.65 -7.32
N SER A 151 -1.86 26.75 -8.06
CA SER A 151 -1.12 27.99 -7.83
C SER A 151 -1.94 28.98 -7.00
N MET A 152 -1.27 29.98 -6.42
CA MET A 152 -1.97 31.07 -5.72
C MET A 152 -2.85 31.88 -6.68
N GLU A 153 -2.46 32.01 -7.95
CA GLU A 153 -3.22 32.72 -8.98
C GLU A 153 -4.52 31.99 -9.29
N GLU A 154 -4.48 30.66 -9.38
CA GLU A 154 -5.66 29.82 -9.57
C GLU A 154 -6.61 29.93 -8.37
N LEU A 155 -6.10 29.86 -7.13
CA LEU A 155 -6.93 30.05 -5.93
C LEU A 155 -7.62 31.42 -5.91
N ILE A 156 -6.90 32.49 -6.24
CA ILE A 156 -7.48 33.85 -6.30
C ILE A 156 -8.56 33.90 -7.37
N SER A 157 -8.30 33.36 -8.56
CA SER A 157 -9.24 33.31 -9.66
C SER A 157 -10.52 32.53 -9.30
N GLY A 158 -10.37 31.33 -8.70
CA GLY A 158 -11.49 30.50 -8.26
C GLY A 158 -12.35 31.18 -7.19
N LYS A 159 -11.72 31.88 -6.23
CA LYS A 159 -12.46 32.69 -5.24
C LYS A 159 -13.25 33.83 -5.86
N LEU A 160 -12.69 34.52 -6.86
CA LEU A 160 -13.37 35.59 -7.57
C LEU A 160 -14.54 35.08 -8.41
N ALA A 161 -14.44 33.86 -8.95
CA ALA A 161 -15.48 33.24 -9.77
C ALA A 161 -16.64 32.64 -8.95
N ALA A 162 -16.48 32.43 -7.64
CA ALA A 162 -17.47 31.82 -6.73
C ALA A 162 -17.98 30.42 -7.17
N THR A 163 -17.22 29.72 -8.00
CA THR A 163 -17.54 28.37 -8.51
C THR A 163 -16.56 27.30 -8.02
N GLY A 164 -15.63 27.66 -7.14
CA GLY A 164 -14.49 26.84 -6.73
C GLY A 164 -13.33 26.92 -7.72
N THR A 165 -12.17 26.38 -7.33
CA THR A 165 -10.98 26.36 -8.17
C THR A 165 -10.91 25.02 -8.90
N PRO A 166 -10.92 24.98 -10.25
CA PRO A 166 -10.80 23.74 -10.98
C PRO A 166 -9.32 23.32 -11.04
N ASN A 167 -8.97 22.25 -10.35
CA ASN A 167 -7.62 21.68 -10.42
C ASN A 167 -7.68 20.16 -10.54
N GLU A 168 -6.59 19.58 -11.04
CA GLU A 168 -6.45 18.12 -11.04
C GLU A 168 -6.27 17.64 -9.61
N ALA A 169 -7.09 16.66 -9.23
CA ALA A 169 -7.03 15.99 -7.95
C ALA A 169 -6.25 14.66 -8.09
N PHE A 170 -5.49 14.29 -7.08
CA PHE A 170 -4.68 13.09 -7.06
C PHE A 170 -4.94 12.28 -5.81
N CYS A 171 -4.95 10.95 -5.96
CA CYS A 171 -4.92 10.03 -4.83
C CYS A 171 -3.51 9.93 -4.28
N GLN A 172 -3.35 10.22 -3.00
CA GLN A 172 -2.04 10.21 -2.35
C GLN A 172 -2.06 9.33 -1.10
N TYR A 173 -1.18 8.33 -1.07
CA TYR A 173 -0.93 7.54 0.14
C TYR A 173 0.30 8.06 0.84
N GLN A 174 0.27 8.17 2.16
CA GLN A 174 1.36 8.77 2.92
C GLN A 174 2.21 7.70 3.58
N ALA A 175 3.48 8.02 3.84
CA ALA A 175 4.33 7.32 4.78
C ALA A 175 4.95 8.32 5.74
N THR A 176 5.01 7.97 7.02
CA THR A 176 5.77 8.72 8.00
C THR A 176 7.26 8.60 7.68
N LEU A 177 7.97 9.72 7.68
CA LEU A 177 9.37 9.81 7.33
C LEU A 177 10.23 9.97 8.59
N GLN A 178 11.09 8.97 8.82
CA GLN A 178 12.17 9.05 9.80
C GLN A 178 13.50 9.28 9.06
N ALA A 179 14.05 10.48 9.21
CA ALA A 179 15.30 10.89 8.56
C ALA A 179 16.18 11.71 9.53
N PRO A 180 16.92 11.05 10.45
CA PRO A 180 17.78 11.73 11.41
C PRO A 180 18.79 12.65 10.72
N GLY A 181 18.86 13.91 11.18
CA GLY A 181 19.81 14.90 10.66
C GLY A 181 19.46 15.48 9.28
N MET A 182 18.33 15.10 8.66
CA MET A 182 17.89 15.67 7.40
C MET A 182 17.33 17.10 7.59
N PRO A 183 17.87 18.13 6.91
CA PRO A 183 17.45 19.52 7.10
C PRO A 183 16.31 19.97 6.18
N PHE A 184 15.82 19.10 5.30
CA PHE A 184 14.87 19.48 4.25
C PHE A 184 13.45 19.65 4.78
N SER A 185 12.85 20.78 4.44
CA SER A 185 11.49 21.16 4.80
C SER A 185 10.48 20.73 3.73
N GLN A 186 10.93 20.50 2.49
CA GLN A 186 10.12 19.93 1.41
C GLN A 186 10.97 19.05 0.50
N MET A 187 10.29 18.14 -0.18
CA MET A 187 10.81 17.29 -1.24
C MET A 187 9.70 17.10 -2.27
N GLY A 188 10.01 16.95 -3.54
CA GLY A 188 9.03 16.50 -4.52
C GLY A 188 9.69 15.87 -5.71
N SER A 189 8.96 14.99 -6.38
CA SER A 189 9.41 14.38 -7.62
C SER A 189 9.62 15.44 -8.67
N LYS A 190 10.73 15.33 -9.38
CA LYS A 190 10.99 16.08 -10.60
C LYS A 190 10.79 15.13 -11.77
N ALA A 191 9.87 15.46 -12.68
CA ALA A 191 9.75 14.73 -13.93
C ALA A 191 11.11 14.76 -14.63
N GLY A 192 11.62 13.57 -15.00
CA GLY A 192 12.94 13.42 -15.60
C GLY A 192 13.02 14.19 -16.93
N SER A 193 13.57 15.41 -16.90
CA SER A 193 13.66 16.28 -18.08
C SER A 193 14.93 16.04 -18.90
N GLY A 194 15.54 14.86 -18.82
CA GLY A 194 16.72 14.47 -19.59
C GLY A 194 17.97 15.36 -19.40
N THR A 195 17.97 16.23 -18.39
CA THR A 195 19.10 17.12 -18.09
C THR A 195 19.37 17.08 -16.58
N GLY A 196 20.27 16.15 -16.23
CA GLY A 196 20.59 15.74 -14.86
C GLY A 196 19.73 14.55 -14.42
N ASP A 197 20.38 13.48 -13.97
CA ASP A 197 19.75 12.24 -13.50
C ASP A 197 19.14 12.41 -12.09
N TYR A 198 18.42 13.51 -11.82
CA TYR A 198 17.82 13.78 -10.51
C TYR A 198 16.31 13.55 -10.53
N ASN A 199 15.82 12.70 -9.63
CA ASN A 199 14.40 12.38 -9.53
C ASN A 199 13.66 13.17 -8.43
N VAL A 200 14.38 13.93 -7.58
CA VAL A 200 13.77 14.79 -6.56
C VAL A 200 14.37 16.20 -6.51
N TYR A 201 13.53 17.18 -6.20
CA TYR A 201 13.94 18.48 -5.70
C TYR A 201 13.77 18.53 -4.18
N LEU A 202 14.62 19.32 -3.52
CA LEU A 202 14.63 19.49 -2.08
C LEU A 202 14.61 20.98 -1.74
N GLU A 203 13.73 21.35 -0.82
CA GLU A 203 13.69 22.68 -0.22
C GLU A 203 14.25 22.62 1.19
N TRP A 204 15.07 23.61 1.53
CA TRP A 204 15.62 23.82 2.86
C TRP A 204 15.37 25.25 3.31
N LYS A 205 14.85 25.41 4.52
CA LYS A 205 14.58 26.71 5.15
C LYS A 205 14.86 26.64 6.64
N ASP A 206 15.80 27.44 7.14
CA ASP A 206 16.14 27.43 8.59
C ASP A 206 15.08 28.14 9.43
N SER A 207 14.46 29.19 8.90
CA SER A 207 13.46 29.97 9.62
C SER A 207 12.40 30.54 8.68
N LYS A 208 11.21 30.87 9.19
CA LYS A 208 10.11 31.43 8.38
C LYS A 208 10.49 32.69 7.59
N ARG A 209 11.43 33.49 8.10
CA ARG A 209 11.83 34.79 7.54
C ARG A 209 12.93 34.68 6.50
N GLU A 210 13.62 33.55 6.45
CA GLU A 210 14.69 33.31 5.50
C GLU A 210 14.16 32.83 4.16
N PRO A 211 14.87 33.14 3.07
CA PRO A 211 14.54 32.61 1.75
C PRO A 211 14.77 31.09 1.74
N ALA A 212 13.91 30.40 1.01
CA ALA A 212 14.07 28.98 0.76
C ALA A 212 15.29 28.72 -0.12
N GLN A 213 16.05 27.70 0.24
CA GLN A 213 17.18 27.19 -0.53
C GLN A 213 16.72 25.94 -1.27
N TYR A 214 17.18 25.76 -2.51
CA TYR A 214 16.77 24.65 -3.35
C TYR A 214 17.99 23.87 -3.82
N LEU A 215 17.92 22.55 -3.78
CA LEU A 215 18.90 21.66 -4.40
C LEU A 215 18.21 20.41 -4.97
N PHE A 216 18.94 19.63 -5.76
CA PHE A 216 18.43 18.39 -6.34
C PHE A 216 19.11 17.18 -5.72
N GLY A 217 18.49 16.02 -5.89
CA GLY A 217 19.02 14.75 -5.42
C GLY A 217 18.31 13.56 -6.07
N ASN A 218 18.66 12.37 -5.60
CA ASN A 218 18.07 11.11 -5.98
C ASN A 218 17.59 10.34 -4.77
N ILE A 219 16.33 9.90 -4.82
CA ILE A 219 15.83 8.89 -3.91
C ILE A 219 15.87 7.52 -4.58
N THR A 220 16.36 6.52 -3.85
CA THR A 220 16.38 5.12 -4.30
C THR A 220 15.84 4.26 -3.18
N PHE A 221 14.77 3.53 -3.44
CA PHE A 221 14.18 2.58 -2.51
C PHE A 221 15.01 1.30 -2.45
N ALA A 222 15.06 0.65 -1.30
CA ALA A 222 15.59 -0.71 -1.18
C ALA A 222 14.71 -1.71 -1.96
N ASN A 223 13.40 -1.42 -2.08
CA ASN A 223 12.47 -2.21 -2.87
C ASN A 223 12.58 -1.85 -4.37
N PRO A 224 13.02 -2.78 -5.25
CA PRO A 224 13.19 -2.51 -6.67
C PRO A 224 11.86 -2.21 -7.39
N THR A 225 10.75 -2.77 -6.92
CA THR A 225 9.42 -2.50 -7.48
C THR A 225 9.02 -1.04 -7.30
N LEU A 226 9.33 -0.43 -6.14
CA LEU A 226 9.07 0.99 -5.92
C LEU A 226 9.94 1.88 -6.84
N ASN A 227 11.20 1.51 -7.05
CA ASN A 227 12.07 2.22 -7.99
C ASN A 227 11.51 2.16 -9.42
N GLN A 228 11.06 0.98 -9.86
CA GLN A 228 10.46 0.81 -11.17
C GLN A 228 9.16 1.63 -11.31
N MET A 229 8.28 1.61 -10.31
CA MET A 229 7.07 2.42 -10.31
C MET A 229 7.36 3.92 -10.38
N LEU A 230 8.39 4.39 -9.67
CA LEU A 230 8.83 5.79 -9.72
C LEU A 230 9.38 6.14 -11.12
N PHE A 231 10.21 5.27 -11.68
CA PHE A 231 10.80 5.46 -13.01
C PHE A 231 9.74 5.48 -14.12
N ASP A 232 8.76 4.57 -14.06
CA ASP A 232 7.65 4.48 -15.03
C ASP A 232 6.57 5.56 -14.81
N ASN A 233 6.76 6.47 -13.85
CA ASN A 233 5.76 7.47 -13.41
C ASN A 233 4.42 6.86 -12.98
N ARG A 234 4.40 5.60 -12.56
CA ARG A 234 3.22 4.95 -11.96
C ARG A 234 2.97 5.47 -10.55
N ILE A 235 4.01 5.95 -9.88
CA ILE A 235 3.91 6.72 -8.64
C ILE A 235 4.72 8.01 -8.76
N GLN A 236 4.28 9.04 -8.06
CA GLN A 236 5.05 10.28 -7.87
C GLN A 236 5.21 10.55 -6.38
N LEU A 237 6.33 11.13 -5.99
CA LEU A 237 6.61 11.48 -4.61
C LEU A 237 6.36 12.96 -4.38
N SER A 238 5.79 13.29 -3.23
CA SER A 238 5.77 14.64 -2.70
C SER A 238 5.91 14.58 -1.20
N ALA A 239 6.87 15.27 -0.60
CA ALA A 239 6.85 15.43 0.85
C ALA A 239 5.69 16.31 1.27
N ILE A 240 5.02 15.87 2.31
CA ILE A 240 3.86 16.54 2.87
C ILE A 240 4.32 17.20 4.16
N LYS A 241 3.94 18.46 4.33
CA LYS A 241 4.17 19.18 5.58
C LYS A 241 3.07 18.81 6.55
N THR A 242 3.26 17.81 7.42
CA THR A 242 2.19 17.43 8.35
C THR A 242 2.25 18.06 9.73
N SER A 243 3.36 18.71 10.09
CA SER A 243 3.40 19.41 11.37
C SER A 243 2.76 20.81 11.32
N TRP A 244 1.58 20.88 11.94
CA TRP A 244 1.01 22.07 12.58
C TRP A 244 1.76 22.47 13.88
N GLY A 245 2.99 21.98 14.08
CA GLY A 245 3.84 22.27 15.24
C GLY A 245 4.49 23.66 15.22
N THR A 246 5.22 24.00 16.28
CA THR A 246 5.88 25.31 16.44
C THR A 246 6.79 25.62 15.25
N ARG A 247 6.66 26.86 14.77
CA ARG A 247 7.11 27.36 13.47
C ARG A 247 8.62 27.25 13.17
N ALA A 248 9.44 26.86 14.14
CA ALA A 248 10.89 26.82 14.04
C ALA A 248 11.46 25.47 13.54
N ASP A 249 10.70 24.37 13.64
CA ASP A 249 11.21 23.01 13.37
C ASP A 249 10.44 22.27 12.26
N ARG A 250 9.85 22.99 11.31
CA ARG A 250 9.07 22.41 10.20
C ARG A 250 9.95 21.60 9.24
N ARG A 251 10.14 20.32 9.56
CA ARG A 251 10.80 19.33 8.69
C ARG A 251 9.74 18.52 7.95
N ALA A 252 10.12 17.97 6.79
CA ALA A 252 9.31 16.95 6.15
C ALA A 252 9.24 15.72 7.06
N ASP A 253 8.05 15.45 7.60
CA ASP A 253 7.76 14.31 8.47
C ASP A 253 6.91 13.24 7.76
N ARG A 254 6.46 13.52 6.52
CA ARG A 254 5.81 12.53 5.66
C ARG A 254 6.23 12.63 4.21
N VAL A 255 6.16 11.50 3.53
CA VAL A 255 6.26 11.38 2.07
C VAL A 255 4.92 10.87 1.55
N GLY A 256 4.33 11.59 0.61
CA GLY A 256 3.17 11.19 -0.17
C GLY A 256 3.58 10.48 -1.45
N PHE A 257 2.92 9.37 -1.73
CA PHE A 257 2.93 8.60 -2.96
C PHE A 257 1.64 8.90 -3.71
N SER A 258 1.71 9.74 -4.73
CA SER A 258 0.59 9.96 -5.64
C SER A 258 0.47 8.75 -6.56
N VAL A 259 -0.64 8.02 -6.45
CA VAL A 259 -0.88 6.73 -7.12
C VAL A 259 -1.78 6.84 -8.35
N GLY A 260 -2.39 8.01 -8.59
CA GLY A 260 -3.24 8.24 -9.74
C GLY A 260 -4.01 9.55 -9.68
N SER A 261 -4.50 9.98 -10.85
CA SER A 261 -5.34 11.16 -11.00
C SER A 261 -6.83 10.81 -10.81
N LEU A 262 -7.52 11.65 -10.06
CA LEU A 262 -8.98 11.67 -9.89
C LEU A 262 -9.65 12.60 -10.93
N GLY A 263 -8.88 13.13 -11.88
CA GLY A 263 -9.31 14.06 -12.90
C GLY A 263 -9.47 15.49 -12.40
N LEU A 264 -10.04 16.34 -13.26
CA LEU A 264 -10.39 17.72 -12.90
C LEU A 264 -11.50 17.72 -11.85
N GLN A 265 -11.25 18.40 -10.74
CA GLN A 265 -12.18 18.52 -9.63
C GLN A 265 -12.23 19.98 -9.16
N TYR A 266 -13.40 20.39 -8.67
CA TYR A 266 -13.57 21.69 -8.04
C TYR A 266 -13.33 21.56 -6.54
N HIS A 267 -12.57 22.49 -5.98
CA HIS A 267 -12.28 22.58 -4.55
C HIS A 267 -12.32 24.04 -4.08
N GLU A 268 -12.46 24.22 -2.78
CA GLU A 268 -12.34 25.52 -2.13
C GLU A 268 -11.10 25.48 -1.23
N ASP A 269 -10.06 26.23 -1.57
CA ASP A 269 -8.78 26.27 -0.81
C ASP A 269 -8.10 24.89 -0.60
N GLY A 270 -8.31 23.96 -1.52
CA GLY A 270 -7.80 22.59 -1.45
C GLY A 270 -8.73 21.63 -0.70
N GLU A 271 -9.89 22.11 -0.25
CA GLU A 271 -10.87 21.30 0.47
C GLU A 271 -12.03 20.86 -0.44
N ILE A 272 -12.55 19.66 -0.14
CA ILE A 272 -13.70 19.06 -0.82
C ILE A 272 -14.78 18.70 0.19
N SER A 273 -16.02 18.58 -0.29
CA SER A 273 -17.12 18.15 0.58
C SER A 273 -16.90 16.73 1.13
N PRO A 274 -17.42 16.42 2.35
CA PRO A 274 -17.29 15.07 2.91
C PRO A 274 -17.84 13.96 2.02
N LEU A 275 -18.93 14.20 1.29
CA LEU A 275 -19.51 13.22 0.36
C LEU A 275 -18.59 12.96 -0.84
N GLN A 276 -18.00 14.01 -1.40
CA GLN A 276 -17.03 13.89 -2.48
C GLN A 276 -15.77 13.16 -2.01
N HIS A 277 -15.31 13.46 -0.79
CA HIS A 277 -14.20 12.75 -0.16
C HIS A 277 -14.45 11.25 -0.05
N ILE A 278 -15.61 10.83 0.49
CA ILE A 278 -15.99 9.41 0.60
C ILE A 278 -15.96 8.73 -0.78
N GLY A 279 -16.54 9.38 -1.80
CA GLY A 279 -16.52 8.86 -3.17
C GLY A 279 -15.11 8.67 -3.73
N PHE A 280 -14.18 9.57 -3.41
CA PHE A 280 -12.80 9.47 -3.87
C PHE A 280 -11.99 8.40 -3.15
N MET A 281 -12.21 8.16 -1.86
CA MET A 281 -11.47 7.15 -1.10
C MET A 281 -11.59 5.75 -1.72
N GLY A 282 -12.79 5.35 -2.15
CA GLY A 282 -12.98 4.06 -2.83
C GLY A 282 -12.23 3.96 -4.16
N ARG A 283 -12.13 5.07 -4.91
CA ARG A 283 -11.34 5.10 -6.16
C ARG A 283 -9.83 5.04 -5.86
N CYS A 284 -9.37 5.75 -4.83
CA CYS A 284 -7.98 5.75 -4.42
C CYS A 284 -7.52 4.36 -3.97
N GLU A 285 -8.36 3.65 -3.22
CA GLU A 285 -8.10 2.25 -2.86
C GLU A 285 -7.92 1.38 -4.09
N GLY A 286 -8.83 1.47 -5.07
CA GLY A 286 -8.73 0.73 -6.33
C GLY A 286 -7.44 1.05 -7.11
N MET A 287 -7.04 2.32 -7.17
CA MET A 287 -5.80 2.74 -7.84
C MET A 287 -4.55 2.17 -7.15
N ALA A 288 -4.47 2.25 -5.83
CA ALA A 288 -3.34 1.69 -5.09
C ALA A 288 -3.31 0.16 -5.16
N MET A 289 -4.46 -0.52 -5.11
CA MET A 289 -4.53 -1.96 -5.29
C MET A 289 -4.06 -2.39 -6.69
N ALA A 290 -4.35 -1.61 -7.73
CA ALA A 290 -3.88 -1.87 -9.09
C ALA A 290 -2.35 -1.69 -9.26
N LEU A 291 -1.68 -1.00 -8.34
CA LEU A 291 -0.22 -0.97 -8.31
C LEU A 291 0.37 -2.32 -7.87
N GLY A 292 -0.35 -3.09 -7.06
CA GLY A 292 0.11 -4.35 -6.49
C GLY A 292 1.08 -4.14 -5.32
N ARG A 293 1.96 -5.11 -5.08
CA ARG A 293 2.96 -5.04 -4.01
C ARG A 293 3.95 -3.89 -4.26
N PRO A 294 4.36 -3.11 -3.24
CA PRO A 294 4.07 -3.34 -1.83
C PRO A 294 2.78 -2.67 -1.31
N PHE A 295 2.01 -1.95 -2.13
CA PHE A 295 0.81 -1.22 -1.67
C PHE A 295 -0.29 -2.15 -1.14
N THR A 296 -0.51 -3.28 -1.80
CA THR A 296 -1.49 -4.30 -1.39
C THR A 296 -1.19 -4.96 -0.05
N PHE A 297 0.05 -4.84 0.46
CA PHE A 297 0.36 -5.25 1.83
C PHE A 297 -0.30 -4.33 2.87
N TYR A 298 -0.69 -3.11 2.52
CA TYR A 298 -1.18 -2.08 3.46
C TYR A 298 -2.60 -1.60 3.16
N ILE A 299 -3.04 -1.72 1.90
CA ILE A 299 -4.22 -1.04 1.37
C ILE A 299 -5.21 -2.03 0.78
N GLY A 300 -6.49 -1.81 1.10
CA GLY A 300 -7.62 -2.55 0.56
C GLY A 300 -7.69 -4.02 1.00
N ARG A 301 -8.62 -4.74 0.40
CA ARG A 301 -8.82 -6.18 0.62
C ARG A 301 -7.91 -6.97 -0.30
N SER A 302 -6.92 -7.65 0.26
CA SER A 302 -5.96 -8.46 -0.51
C SER A 302 -5.54 -9.71 0.26
N MET A 303 -5.19 -10.77 -0.46
CA MET A 303 -4.47 -11.92 0.11
C MET A 303 -3.12 -11.51 0.73
N ASP A 304 -2.54 -10.40 0.26
CA ASP A 304 -1.32 -9.79 0.82
C ASP A 304 -1.47 -9.26 2.27
N ARG A 305 -2.70 -9.29 2.80
CA ARG A 305 -2.98 -8.98 4.22
C ARG A 305 -2.73 -10.18 5.14
N LEU A 306 -2.39 -11.34 4.60
CA LEU A 306 -2.01 -12.54 5.35
C LEU A 306 -0.74 -12.29 6.17
N ILE A 307 -0.77 -12.65 7.46
CA ILE A 307 0.34 -12.44 8.40
C ILE A 307 1.00 -13.76 8.84
N SER A 308 0.26 -14.86 8.86
CA SER A 308 0.79 -16.18 9.17
C SER A 308 -0.07 -17.31 8.61
N VAL A 309 0.56 -18.47 8.47
CA VAL A 309 -0.03 -19.72 8.01
C VAL A 309 0.36 -20.81 9.00
N GLU A 310 -0.62 -21.54 9.50
CA GLU A 310 -0.40 -22.65 10.42
C GLU A 310 -0.92 -23.95 9.80
N LEU A 311 -0.15 -25.03 9.92
CA LEU A 311 -0.63 -26.37 9.61
C LEU A 311 -1.54 -26.83 10.74
N ALA A 312 -2.70 -27.35 10.38
CA ALA A 312 -3.56 -28.00 11.35
C ALA A 312 -2.82 -29.18 11.99
N PRO A 313 -2.95 -29.39 13.31
CA PRO A 313 -2.39 -30.56 13.95
C PRO A 313 -2.98 -31.82 13.32
N PRO A 314 -2.20 -32.89 13.13
CA PRO A 314 -2.72 -34.14 12.59
C PRO A 314 -3.87 -34.61 13.48
N SER A 315 -5.03 -34.87 12.87
CA SER A 315 -6.18 -35.43 13.58
C SER A 315 -5.77 -36.76 14.21
N ALA A 316 -5.79 -36.81 15.54
CA ALA A 316 -5.50 -38.01 16.35
C ALA A 316 -6.56 -39.09 16.18
#